data_AF-A0ABD3B468-F1
#
_entry.id   AF-A0ABD3B468-F1
#
_cell.length_a   1.000
_cell.length_b   1.000
_cell.length_c   1.000
_cell.angle_alpha   90.00
_cell.angle_beta   90.00
_cell.angle_gamma   90.00
#
_symmetry.space_group_name_H-M   'P 1'
#
loop_
_entity.id
_entity.type
_entity.pdbx_description
1 polymer ?
#
loop_
_entity_poly.entity_id
_entity_poly.type
_entity_poly.pdbx_seq_one_letter_code
_entity_poly.pdbx_strand_id
1 'polypeptide(L)'
;MDLNFYCPSKCGYCDSQDPLEHAFVHCRLAWSAWRHFEDLLGIPYYESCPKPTAVAWHRPPVGCFKLNVDGSALGCQGHSAGGGILRNSEGNPIFAVSMYFGIATNMEPEARALLEGLRLGIHKNILVALIELDSLMLHNVLHNAAPILWKIDHIVREIFGLLGKFFCF
;
A
#
# COMPACT_ATOMS: atom_id res chain seq x y z
N MET A 1 4.55 28.21 15.17
CA MET A 1 3.72 27.10 15.66
C MET A 1 4.41 25.83 15.21
N ASP A 2 5.19 25.23 16.09
CA ASP A 2 5.88 23.97 15.80
C ASP A 2 4.85 22.85 15.81
N LEU A 3 4.57 22.29 14.64
CA LEU A 3 3.81 21.07 14.52
C LEU A 3 4.73 19.95 15.05
N ASN A 4 4.55 19.59 16.32
CA ASN A 4 5.18 18.45 16.99
C ASN A 4 4.80 17.14 16.27
N PHE A 5 5.40 16.88 15.11
CA PHE A 5 5.33 15.59 14.46
C PHE A 5 6.24 14.63 15.24
N TYR A 6 5.63 13.89 16.16
CA TYR A 6 6.29 12.81 16.87
C TYR A 6 6.41 11.62 15.92
N CYS A 7 7.63 11.26 15.53
CA CYS A 7 7.88 10.02 14.82
C CYS A 7 7.73 8.88 15.85
N PRO A 8 6.71 7.99 15.76
CA PRO A 8 6.48 6.94 16.76
C PRO A 8 7.54 5.83 16.71
N SER A 9 8.55 5.97 15.86
CA SER A 9 9.51 4.91 15.59
C SER A 9 10.48 4.68 16.75
N LYS A 10 10.74 5.64 17.64
CA LYS A 10 11.62 5.36 18.80
C LYS A 10 10.91 4.48 19.81
N CYS A 11 11.45 3.27 20.01
CA CYS A 11 11.04 2.38 21.09
C CYS A 11 11.19 3.10 22.44
N GLY A 12 10.09 3.34 23.15
CA GLY A 12 10.11 3.98 24.48
C GLY A 12 10.75 3.12 25.58
N TYR A 13 11.17 1.89 25.26
CA TYR A 13 11.74 0.92 26.18
C TYR A 13 13.24 0.66 25.97
N CYS A 14 13.84 1.14 24.88
CA CYS A 14 15.29 1.02 24.67
C CYS A 14 15.84 2.00 23.61
N ASP A 15 17.13 2.31 23.73
CA ASP A 15 17.85 3.23 22.84
C ASP A 15 18.40 2.55 21.57
N SER A 16 17.57 1.83 20.81
CA SER A 16 18.01 1.22 19.54
C SER A 16 18.17 2.28 18.44
N GLN A 17 19.24 2.14 17.64
CA GLN A 17 19.49 3.03 16.49
C GLN A 17 18.63 2.69 15.25
N ASP A 18 18.09 1.47 15.18
CA ASP A 18 17.06 1.10 14.20
C ASP A 18 15.69 1.13 14.89
N PRO A 19 14.88 2.18 14.66
CA PRO A 19 13.68 2.42 15.44
C PRO A 19 12.51 1.52 15.00
N LEU A 20 12.33 1.28 13.69
CA LEU A 20 11.18 0.54 13.17
C LEU A 20 11.36 -0.98 13.25
N GLU A 21 12.48 -1.52 12.78
CA GLU A 21 12.68 -2.97 12.83
C GLU A 21 12.75 -3.44 14.29
N HIS A 22 13.39 -2.64 15.16
CA HIS A 22 13.34 -2.91 16.59
C HIS A 22 11.91 -2.83 17.13
N ALA A 23 11.20 -1.72 16.94
CA ALA A 23 9.88 -1.53 17.56
C ALA A 23 8.82 -2.57 17.14
N PHE A 24 8.95 -3.18 15.96
CA PHE A 24 7.96 -4.15 15.46
C PHE A 24 8.43 -5.61 15.47
N VAL A 25 9.74 -5.88 15.44
CA VAL A 25 10.28 -7.23 15.30
C VAL A 25 11.12 -7.65 16.50
N HIS A 26 12.11 -6.84 16.88
CA HIS A 26 13.13 -7.26 17.86
C HIS A 26 12.87 -6.76 19.28
N CYS A 27 11.93 -5.84 19.48
CA CYS A 27 11.58 -5.32 20.80
C CYS A 27 10.91 -6.41 21.64
N ARG A 28 11.31 -6.50 22.92
CA ARG A 28 10.63 -7.38 23.88
C ARG A 28 9.13 -7.11 23.95
N LEU A 29 8.71 -5.84 23.88
CA LEU A 29 7.30 -5.47 23.84
C LEU A 29 6.60 -6.01 22.59
N ALA A 30 7.21 -5.82 21.41
CA ALA A 30 6.66 -6.35 20.16
C ALA A 30 6.51 -7.85 20.22
N TRP A 31 7.53 -8.56 20.67
CA TRP A 31 7.50 -10.00 20.82
C TRP A 31 6.40 -10.46 21.79
N SER A 32 6.24 -9.79 22.94
CA SER A 32 5.15 -10.05 23.88
C SER A 32 3.77 -9.77 23.28
N ALA A 33 3.63 -8.70 22.50
CA ALA A 33 2.38 -8.37 21.82
C ALA A 33 2.03 -9.42 20.75
N TRP A 34 2.98 -9.79 19.89
CA TRP A 34 2.80 -10.84 18.88
C TRP A 34 2.43 -12.17 19.52
N ARG A 35 3.13 -12.59 20.57
CA ARG A 35 2.80 -13.79 21.36
C ARG A 35 1.37 -13.77 21.88
N HIS A 36 0.94 -12.64 22.43
CA HIS A 36 -0.43 -12.50 22.93
C HIS A 36 -1.47 -12.62 21.81
N PHE A 37 -1.21 -12.03 20.63
CA PHE A 37 -2.08 -12.19 19.47
C PHE A 37 -2.10 -13.62 18.94
N GLU A 38 -0.94 -14.29 18.86
CA GLU A 38 -0.84 -15.70 18.47
C GLU A 38 -1.70 -16.59 19.39
N ASP A 39 -1.60 -16.40 20.71
CA ASP A 39 -2.39 -17.13 21.71
C ASP A 39 -3.89 -16.86 21.54
N LEU A 40 -4.30 -15.59 21.37
CA LEU A 40 -5.70 -15.21 21.16
C LEU A 40 -6.29 -15.81 19.88
N LEU A 41 -5.49 -15.92 18.83
CA LEU A 41 -5.90 -16.44 17.52
C LEU A 41 -5.75 -17.97 17.42
N GLY A 42 -5.24 -18.63 18.46
CA GLY A 42 -5.01 -20.08 18.46
C GLY A 42 -3.95 -20.53 17.46
N ILE A 43 -3.00 -19.65 17.13
CA ILE A 43 -1.90 -19.96 16.21
C ILE A 43 -0.87 -20.81 16.98
N PRO A 44 -0.62 -22.07 16.59
CA PRO A 44 0.29 -22.94 17.32
C PRO A 44 1.72 -22.38 17.25
N TYR A 45 2.36 -22.27 18.41
CA TYR A 45 3.75 -21.85 18.51
C TYR A 45 4.67 -22.83 17.76
N TYR A 46 5.36 -22.32 16.74
CA TYR A 46 6.46 -23.03 16.09
C TYR A 46 7.78 -22.50 16.65
N GLU A 47 8.67 -23.39 17.10
CA GLU A 47 10.04 -23.00 17.54
C GLU A 47 10.83 -22.29 16.42
N SER A 48 10.45 -22.55 15.17
CA SER A 48 10.91 -21.83 13.98
C SER A 48 9.79 -20.94 13.43
N CYS A 49 9.26 -20.02 14.23
CA CYS A 49 8.43 -18.95 13.70
C CYS A 49 9.29 -18.19 12.67
N PRO A 50 8.86 -18.04 11.40
CA PRO A 50 9.62 -17.29 10.42
C PRO A 50 9.91 -15.91 10.99
N LYS A 51 11.21 -15.54 11.04
CA LYS A 51 11.61 -14.22 11.53
C LYS A 51 10.75 -13.19 10.81
N PRO A 52 10.03 -12.32 11.52
CA PRO A 52 9.21 -11.31 10.87
C PRO A 52 10.12 -10.50 9.94
N THR A 53 9.90 -10.62 8.64
CA THR A 53 10.64 -9.85 7.66
C THR A 53 9.99 -8.48 7.61
N ALA A 54 10.76 -7.44 7.87
CA ALA A 54 10.29 -6.08 7.69
C ALA A 54 9.87 -5.89 6.22
N VAL A 55 8.58 -5.68 5.99
CA VAL A 55 8.07 -5.25 4.69
C VAL A 55 8.46 -3.78 4.54
N ALA A 56 9.57 -3.54 3.86
CA ALA A 56 10.09 -2.20 3.61
C ALA A 56 9.73 -1.73 2.20
N TRP A 57 9.43 -0.44 2.08
CA TRP A 57 9.28 0.19 0.78
C TRP A 57 10.63 0.24 0.06
N HIS A 58 10.72 -0.45 -1.08
CA HIS A 58 11.90 -0.42 -1.91
C HIS A 58 11.83 0.73 -2.91
N ARG A 59 12.90 1.53 -2.99
CA ARG A 59 13.04 2.58 -4.01
C ARG A 59 12.97 1.96 -5.42
N PRO A 60 12.32 2.62 -6.39
CA PRO A 60 12.32 2.12 -7.76
C PRO A 60 13.72 2.23 -8.39
N PRO A 61 13.98 1.50 -9.50
CA PRO A 61 15.21 1.63 -10.28
C PRO A 61 15.45 3.08 -10.72
N VAL A 62 16.72 3.42 -10.98
CA VAL A 62 17.13 4.76 -11.42
C VAL A 62 16.35 5.19 -12.66
N GLY A 63 15.80 6.42 -12.63
CA GLY A 63 15.01 6.97 -13.73
C GLY A 63 13.55 6.50 -13.77
N CYS A 64 13.14 5.60 -12.87
CA CYS A 64 11.76 5.13 -12.79
C CYS A 64 10.94 5.88 -11.73
N PHE A 65 9.65 6.02 -12.01
CA PHE A 65 8.65 6.45 -11.05
C PHE A 65 7.80 5.28 -10.60
N LYS A 66 7.57 5.17 -9.29
CA LYS A 66 6.71 4.14 -8.69
C LYS A 66 5.48 4.79 -8.07
N LEU A 67 4.31 4.27 -8.41
CA LEU A 67 3.03 4.62 -7.81
C LEU A 67 2.62 3.52 -6.82
N ASN A 68 2.48 3.87 -5.55
CA ASN A 68 1.92 3.02 -4.52
C ASN A 68 0.50 3.49 -4.24
N VAL A 69 -0.49 2.59 -4.17
CA VAL A 69 -1.88 2.95 -3.84
C VAL A 69 -2.44 2.03 -2.77
N ASP A 70 -3.42 2.54 -2.04
CA ASP A 70 -4.18 1.84 -1.00
C ASP A 70 -5.60 2.40 -0.96
N GLY A 71 -6.57 1.52 -0.74
CA GLY A 71 -7.99 1.80 -0.64
C GLY A 71 -8.60 1.18 0.60
N SER A 72 -9.33 1.98 1.37
CA SER A 72 -10.04 1.53 2.56
C SER A 72 -11.54 1.68 2.42
N ALA A 73 -12.29 0.73 2.99
CA ALA A 73 -13.74 0.80 3.15
C ALA A 73 -14.15 0.29 4.55
N LEU A 74 -15.10 0.99 5.18
CA LEU A 74 -15.67 0.55 6.46
C LEU A 74 -16.63 -0.63 6.25
N GLY A 75 -16.15 -1.85 6.49
CA GLY A 75 -16.94 -3.08 6.35
C GLY A 75 -17.30 -3.43 4.90
N CYS A 76 -18.21 -4.39 4.74
CA CYS A 76 -18.73 -4.76 3.42
C CYS A 76 -19.80 -3.74 3.00
N GLN A 77 -19.39 -2.73 2.22
CA GLN A 77 -20.20 -1.58 1.76
C GLN A 77 -20.38 -0.48 2.80
N GLY A 78 -19.30 0.24 3.09
CA GLY A 78 -19.36 1.45 3.91
C GLY A 78 -18.53 2.57 3.34
N HIS A 79 -18.38 3.62 4.16
CA HIS A 79 -17.58 4.79 3.81
C HIS A 79 -16.19 4.35 3.38
N SER A 80 -15.79 4.83 2.21
CA SER A 80 -14.56 4.42 1.57
C SER A 80 -13.77 5.62 1.10
N ALA A 81 -12.47 5.46 1.11
CA ALA A 81 -11.51 6.42 0.62
C ALA A 81 -10.32 5.64 0.08
N GLY A 82 -9.55 6.27 -0.79
CA GLY A 82 -8.29 5.71 -1.22
C GLY A 82 -7.31 6.80 -1.55
N GLY A 83 -6.07 6.39 -1.73
CA GLY A 83 -4.99 7.31 -1.99
C GLY A 83 -3.82 6.63 -2.65
N GLY A 84 -2.89 7.46 -3.06
CA GLY A 84 -1.68 6.99 -3.71
C GLY A 84 -0.55 7.97 -3.57
N ILE A 85 0.67 7.48 -3.67
CA ILE A 85 1.88 8.27 -3.62
C ILE A 85 2.79 7.83 -4.76
N LEU A 86 3.21 8.79 -5.58
CA LEU A 86 4.20 8.55 -6.62
C LEU A 86 5.55 9.06 -6.15
N ARG A 87 6.58 8.22 -6.28
CA ARG A 87 7.95 8.50 -5.86
C ARG A 87 8.94 8.32 -7.02
N ASN A 88 10.04 9.06 -6.98
CA ASN A 88 11.17 8.85 -7.89
C ASN A 88 12.15 7.80 -7.33
N SER A 89 13.23 7.53 -8.08
CA SER A 89 14.30 6.59 -7.72
C SER A 89 15.09 6.96 -6.46
N GLU A 90 15.04 8.21 -6.02
CA GLU A 90 15.67 8.63 -4.77
C GLU A 90 14.77 8.32 -3.56
N GLY A 91 13.51 7.92 -3.79
CA GLY A 91 12.48 7.73 -2.77
C GLY A 91 11.70 8.98 -2.45
N ASN A 92 12.00 10.10 -3.12
CA ASN A 92 11.35 11.39 -2.90
C ASN A 92 9.91 11.37 -3.46
N PRO A 93 8.92 11.86 -2.69
CA PRO A 93 7.56 11.98 -3.19
C PRO A 93 7.48 13.06 -4.27
N ILE A 94 6.82 12.74 -5.38
CA ILE A 94 6.56 13.67 -6.48
C ILE A 94 5.15 14.22 -6.40
N PHE A 95 4.18 13.35 -6.12
CA PHE A 95 2.82 13.75 -5.78
C PHE A 95 2.15 12.69 -4.91
N ALA A 96 1.07 13.10 -4.25
CA ALA A 96 0.14 12.19 -3.60
C ALA A 96 -1.29 12.54 -4.01
N VAL A 97 -2.15 11.53 -3.99
CA VAL A 97 -3.60 11.64 -4.21
C VAL A 97 -4.32 11.07 -2.99
N SER A 98 -5.45 11.68 -2.63
CA SER A 98 -6.35 11.17 -1.60
C SER A 98 -7.77 11.60 -1.95
N MET A 99 -8.69 10.65 -1.94
CA MET A 99 -10.06 10.86 -2.40
C MET A 99 -11.02 10.09 -1.51
N TYR A 100 -12.12 10.74 -1.15
CA TYR A 100 -13.28 10.07 -0.57
C TYR A 100 -14.18 9.55 -1.69
N PHE A 101 -14.60 8.29 -1.56
CA PHE A 101 -15.30 7.55 -2.62
C PHE A 101 -16.74 7.22 -2.29
N GLY A 102 -17.27 7.73 -1.17
CA GLY A 102 -18.65 7.47 -0.78
C GLY A 102 -18.79 6.10 -0.12
N ILE A 103 -19.88 5.39 -0.41
CA ILE A 103 -20.11 4.04 0.07
C ILE A 103 -19.64 3.06 -1.00
N ALA A 104 -18.62 2.26 -0.70
CA ALA A 104 -18.06 1.32 -1.65
C ALA A 104 -17.70 -0.03 -1.03
N THR A 105 -17.54 -1.04 -1.87
CA THR A 105 -16.96 -2.34 -1.49
C THR A 105 -15.45 -2.23 -1.36
N ASN A 106 -14.80 -3.09 -0.57
CA ASN A 106 -13.35 -3.12 -0.34
C ASN A 106 -12.46 -2.98 -1.60
N MET A 107 -12.82 -3.59 -2.74
CA MET A 107 -11.99 -3.53 -3.95
C MET A 107 -12.13 -2.24 -4.76
N GLU A 108 -13.24 -1.52 -4.58
CA GLU A 108 -13.51 -0.29 -5.32
C GLU A 108 -12.59 0.88 -4.95
N PRO A 109 -12.32 1.21 -3.67
CA PRO A 109 -11.39 2.27 -3.32
C PRO A 109 -9.97 1.98 -3.80
N GLU A 110 -9.54 0.72 -3.82
CA GLU A 110 -8.24 0.27 -4.34
C GLU A 110 -8.11 0.59 -5.84
N ALA A 111 -9.09 0.14 -6.63
CA ALA A 111 -9.11 0.35 -8.07
C ALA A 111 -9.20 1.85 -8.41
N ARG A 112 -10.04 2.59 -7.68
CA ARG A 112 -10.17 4.04 -7.90
C ARG A 112 -8.92 4.81 -7.49
N ALA A 113 -8.24 4.42 -6.41
CA ALA A 113 -6.98 5.02 -6.03
C ALA A 113 -5.92 4.85 -7.13
N LEU A 114 -5.82 3.64 -7.70
CA LEU A 114 -4.96 3.38 -8.86
C LEU A 114 -5.33 4.27 -10.06
N LEU A 115 -6.61 4.33 -10.41
CA LEU A 115 -7.09 5.11 -11.55
C LEU A 115 -6.73 6.60 -11.41
N GLU A 116 -6.98 7.20 -10.24
CA GLU A 116 -6.68 8.62 -10.00
C GLU A 116 -5.17 8.89 -9.96
N GLY A 117 -4.38 7.97 -9.40
CA GLY A 117 -2.92 8.06 -9.41
C GLY A 117 -2.35 8.03 -10.84
N LEU A 118 -2.87 7.14 -11.70
CA LEU A 118 -2.50 7.07 -13.11
C LEU A 118 -2.91 8.34 -13.88
N ARG A 119 -4.15 8.81 -13.70
CA ARG A 119 -4.65 10.05 -14.32
C ARG A 119 -3.78 11.25 -13.96
N LEU A 120 -3.40 11.40 -12.69
CA LEU A 120 -2.52 12.49 -12.27
C LEU A 120 -1.10 12.34 -12.85
N GLY A 121 -0.59 11.12 -12.98
CA GLY A 121 0.67 10.84 -13.68
C GLY A 121 0.65 11.35 -15.12
N ILE A 122 -0.39 11.00 -15.90
CA ILE A 122 -0.58 11.49 -17.27
C ILE A 122 -0.65 13.02 -17.29
N HIS A 123 -1.49 13.61 -16.43
CA HIS A 123 -1.67 15.07 -16.38
C HIS A 123 -0.36 15.81 -16.06
N LYS A 124 0.53 15.21 -15.28
CA LYS A 124 1.86 15.75 -14.96
C LYS A 124 2.93 15.37 -15.98
N ASN A 125 2.58 14.66 -17.06
CA ASN A 125 3.50 14.13 -18.06
C ASN A 125 4.60 13.24 -17.45
N ILE A 126 4.23 12.43 -16.46
CA ILE A 126 5.12 11.50 -15.75
C ILE A 126 4.73 10.08 -16.15
N LEU A 127 5.71 9.33 -16.68
CA LEU A 127 5.53 7.91 -16.99
C LEU A 127 5.62 7.07 -15.71
N VAL A 128 4.52 6.42 -15.31
CA VAL A 128 4.51 5.50 -14.17
C VAL A 128 5.08 4.15 -14.62
N ALA A 129 6.27 3.81 -14.15
CA ALA A 129 6.96 2.58 -14.55
C ALA A 129 6.65 1.39 -13.65
N LEU A 130 6.33 1.65 -12.39
CA LEU A 130 6.06 0.63 -11.38
C LEU A 130 4.79 0.97 -10.61
N ILE A 131 3.96 -0.03 -10.35
CA ILE A 131 2.75 0.09 -9.55
C ILE A 131 2.83 -0.93 -8.43
N GLU A 132 2.58 -0.50 -7.20
CA GLU A 132 2.51 -1.38 -6.04
C GLU A 132 1.10 -1.32 -5.47
N LEU A 133 0.52 -2.50 -5.27
CA LEU A 133 -0.82 -2.73 -4.74
C LEU A 133 -0.69 -3.64 -3.52
N ASP A 134 -1.42 -3.34 -2.45
CA ASP A 134 -1.62 -4.23 -1.30
C ASP A 134 -2.84 -5.15 -1.47
N SER A 135 -3.71 -4.86 -2.44
CA SER A 135 -4.83 -5.73 -2.82
C SER A 135 -4.42 -6.84 -3.80
N LEU A 136 -4.23 -8.06 -3.26
CA LEU A 136 -3.98 -9.27 -4.07
C LEU A 136 -5.11 -9.52 -5.10
N MET A 137 -6.35 -9.21 -4.74
CA MET A 137 -7.49 -9.41 -5.63
C MET A 137 -7.40 -8.47 -6.85
N LEU A 138 -7.13 -7.18 -6.63
CA LEU A 138 -6.98 -6.22 -7.72
C LEU A 138 -5.76 -6.58 -8.58
N HIS A 139 -4.65 -6.96 -7.97
CA HIS A 139 -3.48 -7.48 -8.69
C HIS A 139 -3.87 -8.63 -9.64
N ASN A 140 -4.57 -9.65 -9.14
CA ASN A 140 -4.96 -10.80 -9.96
C ASN A 140 -5.92 -10.41 -11.10
N VAL A 141 -6.82 -9.45 -10.87
CA VAL A 141 -7.70 -8.92 -11.92
C VAL A 141 -6.89 -8.21 -13.02
N LEU A 142 -5.93 -7.37 -12.65
CA LEU A 142 -5.08 -6.65 -13.61
C LEU A 142 -4.13 -7.57 -14.38
N HIS A 143 -3.76 -8.72 -13.80
CA HIS A 143 -2.95 -9.75 -14.44
C HIS A 143 -3.76 -10.79 -15.21
N ASN A 144 -5.07 -10.60 -15.42
CA ASN A 144 -5.98 -11.56 -16.04
C ASN A 144 -5.96 -12.95 -15.36
N ALA A 145 -5.56 -13.03 -14.10
CA ALA A 145 -5.55 -14.24 -13.28
C ALA A 145 -6.87 -14.44 -12.50
N ALA A 146 -7.76 -13.44 -12.53
CA ALA A 146 -9.10 -13.49 -11.93
C ALA A 146 -10.10 -12.73 -12.81
N PRO A 147 -11.40 -13.11 -12.79
CA PRO A 147 -12.43 -12.39 -13.54
C PRO A 147 -12.67 -11.00 -12.93
N ILE A 148 -12.98 -10.03 -13.79
CA ILE A 148 -13.35 -8.68 -13.37
C ILE A 148 -14.73 -8.71 -12.73
N LEU A 149 -14.86 -8.16 -11.51
CA LEU A 149 -16.17 -7.98 -10.88
C LEU A 149 -16.94 -6.90 -11.63
N TRP A 150 -18.18 -7.20 -12.03
CA TRP A 150 -19.04 -6.28 -12.80
C TRP A 150 -19.13 -4.87 -12.21
N LYS A 151 -19.07 -4.76 -10.87
CA LYS A 151 -19.16 -3.48 -10.16
C LYS A 151 -17.98 -2.54 -10.41
N ILE A 152 -16.78 -3.08 -10.63
CA ILE A 152 -15.57 -2.30 -10.93
C ILE A 152 -15.13 -2.41 -12.39
N ASP A 153 -15.92 -3.08 -13.25
CA ASP A 153 -15.51 -3.37 -14.63
C ASP A 153 -15.16 -2.12 -15.43
N HIS A 154 -15.98 -1.07 -15.35
CA HIS A 154 -15.70 0.20 -16.00
C HIS A 154 -14.41 0.87 -15.50
N ILE A 155 -14.09 0.76 -14.20
CA ILE A 155 -12.85 1.31 -13.59
C ILE A 155 -11.65 0.53 -14.11
N VAL A 156 -11.71 -0.80 -14.08
CA VAL A 156 -10.62 -1.69 -14.52
C VAL A 156 -10.34 -1.52 -16.01
N ARG A 157 -11.38 -1.41 -16.85
CA ARG A 157 -11.21 -1.12 -18.29
C ARG A 157 -10.52 0.21 -18.53
N GLU A 158 -10.86 1.24 -17.75
CA GLU A 158 -10.18 2.52 -17.88
C GLU A 158 -8.71 2.43 -17.45
N ILE A 159 -8.41 1.73 -16.34
CA ILE A 159 -7.04 1.46 -15.91
C ILE A 159 -6.26 0.78 -17.04
N PHE A 160 -6.78 -0.27 -17.67
CA PHE A 160 -6.12 -0.90 -18.82
C PHE A 160 -5.86 0.08 -19.97
N GLY A 161 -6.82 0.95 -20.27
CA GLY A 161 -6.66 2.00 -21.28
C GLY A 161 -5.57 3.03 -20.94
N LEU A 162 -5.34 3.32 -19.66
CA LEU A 162 -4.25 4.19 -19.22
C LEU A 162 -2.91 3.45 -19.20
N LEU A 163 -2.87 2.20 -18.73
CA LEU A 163 -1.65 1.38 -18.70
C LEU A 163 -1.08 1.18 -20.10
N GLY A 164 -1.93 0.99 -21.13
CA GLY A 164 -1.49 0.92 -22.52
C GLY A 164 -0.80 2.20 -23.05
N LYS A 165 -0.90 3.33 -22.33
CA LYS A 165 -0.16 4.57 -22.64
C LYS A 165 1.17 4.68 -21.89
N PHE A 166 1.32 3.92 -20.79
CA PHE A 166 2.50 3.94 -19.94
C PHE A 166 3.50 2.84 -20.28
N PHE A 167 3.02 1.72 -20.81
CA PHE A 167 3.82 0.56 -21.16
C PHE A 167 3.70 0.31 -22.67
N CYS A 168 4.78 0.53 -23.43
CA CYS A 168 4.91 -0.07 -24.75
C CYS A 168 5.19 -1.57 -24.55
N PHE A 169 4.26 -2.42 -24.99
CA PHE A 169 4.52 -3.83 -25.23
C PHE A 169 5.30 -4.02 -26.53
#